data_AF-A0A9C9XAD9-F1
#
_entry.id   AF-A0A9C9XAD9-F1
#
_cell.length_a   1.000
_cell.length_b   1.000
_cell.length_c   1.000
_cell.angle_alpha   90.00
_cell.angle_beta   90.00
_cell.angle_gamma   90.00
#
_symmetry.space_group_name_H-M   'P 1'
#
loop_
_entity.id
_entity.type
_entity.pdbx_description
1 polymer ?
#
loop_
_entity_poly.entity_id
_entity_poly.type
_entity_poly.pdbx_seq_one_letter_code
_entity_poly.pdbx_strand_id
1 'polypeptide(L)'
;MIPKTTRLLQATQETRRGNRRPAGWQRLQAEALRDPAGLLASLNLPGEPARAAHAAFPLRAPAGWLSRIVPGDPDDPLLRQILPDAEEMRPQPGFGADPVGDAAARAAPGLLHKYHGRVLLMLTGACAIHCRYCFRRHYPYRDDDLLTQLPAALDYIRGDDSIREVILSGGDPLSLGNRRLEQVFHALQAIPHLRRLRIHSRAPVALPERIDDGLLGLLKSIDLQTVMVIHCNHPAELDESVSAALAALRECGLSLLNQSVLLRGVNDDAGILQQLSEHLFEAGVLAYYLHQLDRVEGAAHFEVPDAEALALHRELRRRLPGYLLPELVRERAGEAAKLPLREIGATAG
;
A
#
# COMPACT_ATOMS: atom_id res chain seq x y z
N MET A 1 46.71 22.11 -29.73
CA MET A 1 45.94 20.86 -29.89
C MET A 1 45.50 20.43 -28.50
N ILE A 2 44.23 20.63 -28.18
CA ILE A 2 43.58 20.26 -26.91
C ILE A 2 42.29 19.51 -27.31
N PRO A 3 41.95 18.36 -26.70
CA PRO A 3 40.97 17.45 -27.29
C PRO A 3 39.54 17.97 -27.14
N LYS A 4 38.77 17.80 -28.22
CA LYS A 4 37.32 18.03 -28.26
C LYS A 4 36.60 16.95 -27.44
N THR A 5 36.43 17.14 -26.13
CA THR A 5 35.51 16.28 -25.34
C THR A 5 34.95 17.00 -24.12
N THR A 6 34.42 18.21 -24.31
CA THR A 6 33.62 18.90 -23.28
C THR A 6 32.51 19.70 -23.94
N ARG A 7 31.58 19.02 -24.64
CA ARG A 7 30.42 19.67 -25.26
C ARG A 7 29.20 18.75 -25.41
N LEU A 8 28.95 17.90 -24.42
CA LEU A 8 27.73 17.06 -24.36
C LEU A 8 27.03 17.06 -22.99
N LEU A 9 27.42 17.95 -22.07
CA LEU A 9 26.78 18.13 -20.76
C LEU A 9 26.22 19.55 -20.52
N GLN A 10 26.10 20.38 -21.56
CA GLN A 10 25.49 21.72 -21.46
C GLN A 10 24.26 21.92 -22.37
N ALA A 11 23.74 20.85 -22.98
CA ALA A 11 22.58 20.93 -23.88
C ALA A 11 21.25 20.46 -23.26
N THR A 12 21.16 20.32 -21.93
CA THR A 12 19.91 19.94 -21.24
C THR A 12 19.48 20.89 -20.13
N GLN A 13 20.20 21.97 -19.85
CA GLN A 13 19.85 22.88 -18.74
C GLN A 13 19.27 24.24 -19.12
N GLU A 14 19.22 24.63 -20.40
CA GLU A 14 18.67 25.94 -20.80
C GLU A 14 17.80 25.83 -22.05
N THR A 15 16.59 25.29 -21.91
CA THR A 15 15.33 25.72 -22.59
C THR A 15 14.28 24.61 -22.47
N ARG A 16 13.48 24.67 -21.40
CA ARG A 16 12.04 24.32 -21.38
C ARG A 16 11.44 24.68 -20.01
N ARG A 17 11.61 25.93 -19.58
CA ARG A 17 10.60 26.61 -18.72
C ARG A 17 9.40 26.98 -19.59
N GLY A 18 8.81 25.97 -20.21
CA GLY A 18 7.49 26.04 -20.81
C GLY A 18 6.51 25.62 -19.73
N ASN A 19 5.41 26.35 -19.62
CA ASN A 19 4.25 26.07 -18.78
C ASN A 19 3.68 24.67 -19.08
N ARG A 20 4.36 23.61 -18.63
CA ARG A 20 3.88 22.24 -18.71
C ARG A 20 2.93 22.06 -17.55
N ARG A 21 1.63 21.94 -17.87
CA ARG A 21 0.66 21.39 -16.91
C ARG A 21 1.26 20.10 -16.33
N PRO A 22 1.15 19.86 -15.02
CA PRO A 22 1.54 18.60 -14.43
C PRO A 22 0.94 17.44 -15.25
N ALA A 23 1.73 16.41 -15.51
CA ALA A 23 1.20 15.22 -16.16
C ALA A 23 0.08 14.65 -15.29
N GLY A 24 -1.08 14.36 -15.88
CA GLY A 24 -2.17 13.73 -15.12
C GLY A 24 -1.72 12.39 -14.54
N TRP A 25 -2.19 12.05 -13.34
CA TRP A 25 -1.76 10.85 -12.62
C TRP A 25 -1.94 9.56 -13.44
N GLN A 26 -2.94 9.49 -14.32
CA GLN A 26 -3.15 8.33 -15.20
C GLN A 26 -1.96 8.11 -16.14
N ARG A 27 -1.37 9.20 -16.65
CA ARG A 27 -0.19 9.14 -17.49
C ARG A 27 1.01 8.63 -16.68
N LEU A 28 1.24 9.20 -15.51
CA LEU A 28 2.32 8.77 -14.60
C LEU A 28 2.17 7.29 -14.22
N GLN A 29 0.94 6.82 -13.98
CA GLN A 29 0.66 5.42 -13.68
C GLN A 29 0.87 4.50 -14.88
N ALA A 30 0.58 4.96 -16.10
CA ALA A 30 0.80 4.21 -17.33
C ALA A 30 2.31 4.09 -17.65
N GLU A 31 3.04 5.18 -17.45
CA GLU A 31 4.49 5.32 -17.64
C GLU A 31 5.33 4.71 -16.49
N ALA A 32 4.69 4.12 -15.47
CA ALA A 32 5.38 3.43 -14.38
C ALA A 32 6.42 2.43 -14.92
N LEU A 33 7.61 2.46 -14.34
CA LEU A 33 8.73 1.61 -14.74
C LEU A 33 8.39 0.16 -14.42
N ARG A 34 8.68 -0.73 -15.38
CA ARG A 34 8.44 -2.17 -15.29
C ARG A 34 9.67 -3.02 -15.58
N ASP A 35 10.78 -2.41 -15.99
CA ASP A 35 12.00 -3.11 -16.39
C ASP A 35 13.04 -3.09 -15.26
N PRO A 36 13.31 -4.23 -14.59
CA PRO A 36 14.26 -4.25 -13.50
C PRO A 36 15.71 -3.99 -13.95
N ALA A 37 16.08 -4.33 -15.19
CA ALA A 37 17.42 -4.03 -15.71
C ALA A 37 17.60 -2.51 -15.87
N GLY A 38 16.62 -1.84 -16.47
CA GLY A 38 16.58 -0.38 -16.56
C GLY A 38 16.58 0.30 -15.20
N LEU A 39 15.90 -0.27 -14.20
CA LEU A 39 15.95 0.24 -12.82
C LEU A 39 17.35 0.19 -12.23
N LEU A 40 18.00 -0.98 -12.24
CA LEU A 40 19.36 -1.17 -11.73
C LEU A 40 20.34 -0.20 -12.40
N ALA A 41 20.28 -0.09 -13.73
CA ALA A 41 21.11 0.83 -14.49
C ALA A 41 20.86 2.30 -14.11
N SER A 42 19.60 2.71 -13.93
CA SER A 42 19.25 4.08 -13.55
C SER A 42 19.72 4.48 -12.15
N LEU A 43 19.89 3.48 -11.26
CA LEU A 43 20.34 3.66 -9.88
C LEU A 43 21.84 3.38 -9.71
N ASN A 44 22.60 3.13 -10.78
CA ASN A 44 24.03 2.76 -10.72
C ASN A 44 24.30 1.51 -9.86
N LEU A 45 23.38 0.55 -9.85
CA LEU A 45 23.50 -0.68 -9.08
C LEU A 45 24.11 -1.80 -9.93
N PRO A 46 25.07 -2.57 -9.39
CA PRO A 46 25.57 -3.76 -10.06
C PRO A 46 24.56 -4.90 -9.98
N GLY A 47 24.71 -5.88 -10.87
CA GLY A 47 23.96 -7.14 -10.83
C GLY A 47 22.98 -7.33 -11.99
N GLU A 48 22.46 -8.55 -12.08
CA GLU A 48 21.46 -8.93 -13.06
C GLU A 48 20.08 -9.01 -12.40
N PRO A 49 19.00 -8.62 -13.11
CA PRO A 49 17.65 -8.69 -12.56
C PRO A 49 17.23 -10.15 -12.29
N ALA A 50 16.49 -10.37 -11.21
CA ALA A 50 15.88 -11.68 -10.91
C ALA A 50 14.72 -11.98 -11.87
N ARG A 51 15.05 -12.45 -13.09
CA ARG A 51 14.11 -12.64 -14.20
C ARG A 51 12.92 -13.54 -13.85
N ALA A 52 13.16 -14.62 -13.11
CA ALA A 52 12.11 -15.54 -12.67
C ALA A 52 11.11 -14.88 -11.70
N ALA A 53 11.62 -14.17 -10.69
CA ALA A 53 10.79 -13.43 -9.74
C ALA A 53 10.00 -12.31 -10.42
N HIS A 54 10.64 -11.58 -11.36
CA HIS A 54 9.99 -10.57 -12.17
C HIS A 54 8.87 -11.16 -13.05
N ALA A 55 9.08 -12.33 -13.66
CA ALA A 55 8.05 -13.00 -14.46
C ALA A 55 6.85 -13.45 -13.60
N ALA A 56 7.12 -13.94 -12.38
CA ALA A 56 6.07 -14.38 -11.46
C ALA A 56 5.27 -13.20 -10.86
N PHE A 57 5.94 -12.09 -10.55
CA PHE A 57 5.31 -10.86 -10.07
C PHE A 57 6.07 -9.65 -10.64
N PRO A 58 5.54 -8.97 -11.67
CA PRO A 58 6.26 -7.90 -12.34
C PRO A 58 6.63 -6.73 -11.43
N LEU A 59 7.79 -6.15 -11.69
CA LEU A 59 8.17 -4.86 -11.13
C LEU A 59 7.19 -3.80 -11.65
N ARG A 60 6.76 -2.91 -10.76
CA ARG A 60 6.01 -1.71 -11.13
C ARG A 60 6.25 -0.63 -10.09
N ALA A 61 6.78 0.51 -10.52
CA ALA A 61 6.98 1.67 -9.65
C ALA A 61 6.84 2.99 -10.44
N PRO A 62 6.09 3.99 -9.92
CA PRO A 62 6.03 5.32 -10.52
C PRO A 62 7.37 6.06 -10.40
N ALA A 63 7.65 6.99 -11.32
CA ALA A 63 8.89 7.76 -11.31
C ALA A 63 9.10 8.55 -10.01
N GLY A 64 8.03 9.10 -9.41
CA GLY A 64 8.11 9.80 -8.11
C GLY A 64 8.42 8.88 -6.93
N TRP A 65 8.18 7.58 -7.03
CA TRP A 65 8.72 6.60 -6.07
C TRP A 65 10.21 6.42 -6.27
N LEU A 66 10.63 6.20 -7.52
CA LEU A 66 12.03 5.95 -7.85
C LEU A 66 12.96 7.12 -7.50
N SER A 67 12.47 8.36 -7.56
CA SER A 67 13.25 9.55 -7.21
C SER A 67 13.61 9.64 -5.72
N ARG A 68 12.97 8.84 -4.86
CA ARG A 68 13.26 8.77 -3.42
C ARG A 68 14.29 7.68 -3.06
N ILE A 69 14.66 6.82 -4.03
CA ILE A 69 15.67 5.77 -3.83
C ILE A 69 17.06 6.39 -3.93
N VAL A 70 17.94 6.06 -2.98
CA VAL A 70 19.34 6.51 -2.98
C VAL A 70 20.13 5.78 -4.08
N PRO A 71 20.65 6.47 -5.11
CA PRO A 71 21.44 5.81 -6.15
C PRO A 71 22.75 5.25 -5.58
N GLY A 72 23.12 4.05 -6.03
CA GLY A 72 24.31 3.33 -5.59
C GLY A 72 24.15 2.55 -4.28
N ASP A 73 22.99 2.64 -3.62
CA ASP A 73 22.68 1.88 -2.40
C ASP A 73 21.83 0.65 -2.72
N PRO A 74 22.42 -0.58 -2.74
CA PRO A 74 21.66 -1.80 -2.97
C PRO A 74 20.75 -2.16 -1.79
N ASP A 75 20.99 -1.60 -0.62
CA ASP A 75 20.25 -1.88 0.61
C ASP A 75 19.13 -0.86 0.88
N ASP A 76 18.90 0.08 -0.04
CA ASP A 76 17.88 1.11 0.10
C ASP A 76 16.49 0.52 0.44
N PRO A 77 15.82 1.02 1.50
CA PRO A 77 14.58 0.43 2.00
C PRO A 77 13.38 0.61 1.05
N LEU A 78 13.41 1.59 0.15
CA LEU A 78 12.37 1.77 -0.87
C LEU A 78 12.62 0.85 -2.06
N LEU A 79 13.88 0.64 -2.44
CA LEU A 79 14.27 -0.31 -3.49
C LEU A 79 13.87 -1.74 -3.11
N ARG A 80 14.20 -2.17 -1.89
CA ARG A 80 13.86 -3.50 -1.35
C ARG A 80 12.37 -3.81 -1.48
N GLN A 81 11.51 -2.80 -1.33
CA GLN A 81 10.06 -2.98 -1.43
C GLN A 81 9.54 -3.21 -2.86
N ILE A 82 10.33 -2.94 -3.91
CA ILE A 82 9.89 -3.03 -5.32
C ILE A 82 10.76 -3.90 -6.21
N LEU A 83 12.06 -4.07 -5.92
CA LEU A 83 12.99 -4.78 -6.80
C LEU A 83 12.74 -6.29 -6.67
N PRO A 84 12.49 -7.02 -7.78
CA PRO A 84 12.38 -8.47 -7.73
C PRO A 84 13.69 -9.12 -7.26
N ASP A 85 13.58 -10.05 -6.32
CA ASP A 85 14.72 -10.79 -5.77
C ASP A 85 14.61 -12.29 -6.09
N ALA A 86 15.75 -12.96 -6.30
CA ALA A 86 15.81 -14.39 -6.52
C ALA A 86 15.34 -15.21 -5.29
N GLU A 87 15.44 -14.67 -4.08
CA GLU A 87 14.93 -15.29 -2.86
C GLU A 87 13.42 -15.50 -2.89
N GLU A 88 12.68 -14.72 -3.68
CA GLU A 88 11.23 -14.89 -3.86
C GLU A 88 10.85 -16.20 -4.52
N MET A 89 11.79 -16.84 -5.22
CA MET A 89 11.55 -18.12 -5.89
C MET A 89 11.90 -19.31 -4.99
N ARG A 90 12.38 -19.06 -3.76
CA ARG A 90 12.69 -20.11 -2.78
C ARG A 90 11.43 -20.47 -1.99
N PRO A 91 10.88 -21.69 -2.14
CA PRO A 91 9.76 -22.12 -1.30
C PRO A 91 10.17 -22.14 0.16
N GLN A 92 9.27 -21.73 1.05
CA GLN A 92 9.51 -21.72 2.49
C GLN A 92 8.33 -22.36 3.23
N PRO A 93 8.58 -23.26 4.21
CA PRO A 93 7.52 -23.87 5.00
C PRO A 93 6.63 -22.83 5.68
N GLY A 94 5.32 -23.02 5.61
CA GLY A 94 4.35 -22.11 6.21
C GLY A 94 4.05 -20.85 5.39
N PHE A 95 4.65 -20.69 4.22
CA PHE A 95 4.30 -19.66 3.24
C PHE A 95 3.43 -20.24 2.13
N GLY A 96 2.40 -19.51 1.69
CA GLY A 96 1.46 -19.99 0.67
C GLY A 96 0.75 -18.89 -0.10
N ALA A 97 -0.14 -19.28 -1.01
CA ALA A 97 -0.82 -18.35 -1.92
C ALA A 97 -1.94 -17.52 -1.26
N ASP A 98 -2.57 -18.02 -0.20
CA ASP A 98 -3.66 -17.34 0.52
C ASP A 98 -3.39 -17.34 2.04
N PRO A 99 -2.42 -16.53 2.52
CA PRO A 99 -2.01 -16.55 3.93
C PRO A 99 -3.08 -16.03 4.90
N VAL A 100 -4.08 -15.30 4.38
CA VAL A 100 -5.10 -14.63 5.19
C VAL A 100 -6.49 -15.25 5.04
N GLY A 101 -6.62 -16.34 4.28
CA GLY A 101 -7.90 -17.02 4.05
C GLY A 101 -8.94 -16.17 3.31
N ASP A 102 -8.51 -15.35 2.34
CA ASP A 102 -9.41 -14.56 1.50
C ASP A 102 -10.38 -15.48 0.72
N ALA A 103 -9.95 -16.67 0.29
CA ALA A 103 -10.80 -17.60 -0.46
C ALA A 103 -12.00 -18.10 0.36
N ALA A 104 -11.75 -18.50 1.61
CA ALA A 104 -12.79 -18.99 2.52
C ALA A 104 -13.75 -17.87 2.97
N ALA A 105 -13.28 -16.62 2.96
CA ALA A 105 -14.07 -15.46 3.37
C ALA A 105 -14.95 -14.85 2.26
N ARG A 106 -14.92 -15.41 1.04
CA ARG A 106 -15.69 -14.90 -0.09
C ARG A 106 -17.19 -15.15 0.14
N ALA A 107 -17.95 -14.07 0.32
CA ALA A 107 -19.39 -14.14 0.57
C ALA A 107 -20.24 -13.81 -0.67
N ALA A 108 -19.71 -13.00 -1.58
CA ALA A 108 -20.29 -12.71 -2.89
C ALA A 108 -19.18 -12.39 -3.91
N PRO A 109 -19.45 -12.36 -5.22
CA PRO A 109 -18.49 -11.89 -6.22
C PRO A 109 -17.91 -10.51 -5.84
N GLY A 110 -16.58 -10.41 -5.81
CA GLY A 110 -15.88 -9.19 -5.41
C GLY A 110 -15.97 -8.83 -3.90
N LEU A 111 -16.63 -9.62 -3.06
CA LEU A 111 -16.87 -9.28 -1.65
C LEU A 111 -16.38 -10.35 -0.68
N LEU A 112 -15.60 -9.93 0.31
CA LEU A 112 -15.11 -10.75 1.41
C LEU A 112 -15.77 -10.31 2.72
N HIS A 113 -16.30 -11.25 3.51
CA HIS A 113 -16.87 -10.98 4.82
C HIS A 113 -16.13 -11.81 5.88
N LYS A 114 -15.08 -11.23 6.45
CA LYS A 114 -14.24 -11.89 7.48
C LYS A 114 -14.72 -11.63 8.89
N TYR A 115 -15.25 -10.44 9.14
CA TYR A 115 -15.45 -9.94 10.49
C TYR A 115 -16.83 -9.33 10.65
N HIS A 116 -17.35 -9.44 11.87
CA HIS A 116 -18.63 -8.86 12.21
C HIS A 116 -18.72 -7.37 11.85
N GLY A 117 -19.83 -7.02 11.20
CA GLY A 117 -20.26 -5.66 10.92
C GLY A 117 -19.50 -4.92 9.82
N ARG A 118 -18.57 -5.60 9.11
CA ARG A 118 -17.80 -4.98 8.03
C ARG A 118 -17.39 -5.97 6.94
N VAL A 119 -17.41 -5.49 5.70
CA VAL A 119 -17.03 -6.27 4.51
C VAL A 119 -15.91 -5.58 3.73
N LEU A 120 -15.12 -6.37 3.00
CA LEU A 120 -14.15 -5.88 2.02
C LEU A 120 -14.73 -6.01 0.62
N LEU A 121 -14.69 -4.92 -0.14
CA LEU A 121 -15.07 -4.87 -1.54
C LEU A 121 -13.79 -4.76 -2.39
N MET A 122 -13.50 -5.79 -3.17
CA MET A 122 -12.36 -5.90 -4.06
C MET A 122 -12.71 -5.24 -5.40
N LEU A 123 -12.24 -4.01 -5.63
CA LEU A 123 -12.67 -3.18 -6.77
C LEU A 123 -11.82 -3.34 -8.03
N THR A 124 -10.56 -3.74 -7.89
CA THR A 124 -9.58 -3.80 -8.99
C THR A 124 -8.40 -4.69 -8.58
N GLY A 125 -7.72 -5.30 -9.55
CA GLY A 125 -6.40 -5.94 -9.33
C GLY A 125 -5.22 -5.01 -9.61
N ALA A 126 -5.47 -3.80 -10.12
CA ALA A 126 -4.41 -2.86 -10.46
C ALA A 126 -3.88 -2.12 -9.22
N CYS A 127 -2.57 -1.89 -9.19
CA CYS A 127 -1.88 -1.02 -8.25
C CYS A 127 -1.01 0.00 -8.99
N ALA A 128 -0.73 1.15 -8.37
CA ALA A 128 0.30 2.07 -8.85
C ALA A 128 1.72 1.50 -8.69
N ILE A 129 1.92 0.69 -7.64
CA ILE A 129 3.19 0.09 -7.25
C ILE A 129 3.00 -1.39 -6.88
N HIS A 130 3.94 -2.25 -7.23
CA HIS A 130 3.92 -3.67 -6.86
C HIS A 130 4.88 -3.92 -5.70
N CYS A 131 4.31 -4.12 -4.51
CA CYS A 131 5.07 -4.35 -3.28
C CYS A 131 5.53 -5.80 -3.23
N ARG A 132 6.83 -6.06 -3.05
CA ARG A 132 7.38 -7.45 -3.05
C ARG A 132 6.80 -8.33 -1.93
N TYR A 133 6.33 -7.71 -0.85
CA TYR A 133 5.67 -8.34 0.29
C TYR A 133 4.12 -8.37 0.17
N CYS A 134 3.55 -8.11 -1.01
CA CYS A 134 2.09 -8.07 -1.20
C CYS A 134 1.45 -9.44 -0.90
N PHE A 135 0.70 -9.54 0.18
CA PHE A 135 0.01 -10.77 0.58
C PHE A 135 -1.09 -11.22 -0.40
N ARG A 136 -1.51 -10.33 -1.30
CA ARG A 136 -2.47 -10.60 -2.38
C ARG A 136 -1.85 -10.76 -3.77
N ARG A 137 -0.52 -10.93 -3.86
CA ARG A 137 0.15 -11.13 -5.17
C ARG A 137 -0.38 -12.34 -5.96
N HIS A 138 -0.94 -13.33 -5.25
CA HIS A 138 -1.55 -14.53 -5.84
C HIS A 138 -3.09 -14.50 -5.84
N TYR A 139 -3.71 -13.38 -5.44
CA TYR A 139 -5.17 -13.29 -5.41
C TYR A 139 -5.72 -13.40 -6.84
N PRO A 140 -6.74 -14.25 -7.09
CA PRO A 140 -7.28 -14.46 -8.42
C PRO A 140 -8.20 -13.31 -8.80
N TYR A 141 -7.61 -12.15 -9.14
CA TYR A 141 -8.32 -11.07 -9.78
C TYR A 141 -8.80 -11.59 -11.14
N ARG A 142 -10.06 -12.03 -11.23
CA ARG A 142 -10.65 -12.48 -12.49
C ARG A 142 -10.65 -11.32 -13.48
N ASP A 143 -10.45 -11.62 -14.76
CA ASP A 143 -10.43 -10.62 -15.85
C ASP A 143 -11.80 -9.95 -16.08
N ASP A 144 -12.88 -10.45 -15.47
CA ASP A 144 -14.17 -9.78 -15.42
C ASP A 144 -14.05 -8.52 -14.54
N ASP A 145 -14.28 -7.34 -15.13
CA ASP A 145 -14.22 -6.04 -14.43
C ASP A 145 -14.96 -6.15 -13.09
N LEU A 146 -14.25 -6.06 -11.97
CA LEU A 146 -14.81 -6.27 -10.64
C LEU A 146 -15.98 -5.31 -10.33
N LEU A 147 -16.12 -4.21 -11.10
CA LEU A 147 -17.30 -3.36 -11.07
C LEU A 147 -18.57 -4.00 -11.66
N THR A 148 -18.44 -4.94 -12.59
CA THR A 148 -19.58 -5.75 -13.08
C THR A 148 -20.15 -6.66 -11.99
N GLN A 149 -19.33 -7.01 -11.00
CA GLN A 149 -19.72 -7.82 -9.85
C GLN A 149 -20.34 -6.98 -8.71
N LEU A 150 -20.24 -5.65 -8.80
CA LEU A 150 -20.73 -4.72 -7.78
C LEU A 150 -22.21 -4.93 -7.42
N PRO A 151 -23.14 -5.17 -8.35
CA PRO A 151 -24.56 -5.39 -7.98
C PRO A 151 -24.74 -6.54 -6.99
N ALA A 152 -24.09 -7.70 -7.21
CA ALA A 152 -24.20 -8.85 -6.33
C ALA A 152 -23.61 -8.58 -4.94
N ALA A 153 -22.51 -7.83 -4.88
CA ALA A 153 -21.92 -7.39 -3.62
C ALA A 153 -22.84 -6.42 -2.86
N LEU A 154 -23.47 -5.48 -3.55
CA LEU A 154 -24.43 -4.55 -2.97
C LEU A 154 -25.68 -5.27 -2.45
N ASP A 155 -26.19 -6.25 -3.18
CA ASP A 155 -27.35 -7.06 -2.74
C ASP A 155 -27.02 -7.85 -1.47
N TYR A 156 -25.82 -8.41 -1.38
CA TYR A 156 -25.34 -9.04 -0.15
C TYR A 156 -25.33 -8.07 1.04
N ILE A 157 -24.80 -6.85 0.84
CA ILE A 157 -24.75 -5.81 1.90
C ILE A 157 -26.16 -5.36 2.31
N ARG A 158 -27.08 -5.20 1.33
CA ARG A 158 -28.48 -4.83 1.60
C ARG A 158 -29.23 -5.90 2.38
N GLY A 159 -28.86 -7.17 2.23
CA GLY A 159 -29.49 -8.29 2.92
C GLY A 159 -29.08 -8.48 4.38
N ASP A 160 -28.10 -7.71 4.88
CA ASP A 160 -27.57 -7.85 6.24
C ASP A 160 -27.33 -6.48 6.91
N ASP A 161 -28.28 -6.07 7.75
CA ASP A 161 -28.25 -4.80 8.50
C ASP A 161 -27.14 -4.74 9.57
N SER A 162 -26.50 -5.87 9.88
CA SER A 162 -25.34 -5.88 10.78
C SER A 162 -24.11 -5.23 10.13
N ILE A 163 -24.02 -5.25 8.79
CA ILE A 163 -22.93 -4.65 8.03
C ILE A 163 -23.07 -3.13 8.04
N ARG A 164 -22.25 -2.44 8.83
CA ARG A 164 -22.30 -0.97 8.95
C ARG A 164 -21.08 -0.27 8.36
N GLU A 165 -20.11 -1.04 7.89
CA GLU A 165 -18.87 -0.53 7.28
C GLU A 165 -18.53 -1.32 6.01
N VAL A 166 -18.17 -0.60 4.96
CA VAL A 166 -17.59 -1.19 3.74
C VAL A 166 -16.16 -0.71 3.59
N ILE A 167 -15.25 -1.64 3.33
CA ILE A 167 -13.82 -1.38 3.12
C ILE A 167 -13.51 -1.57 1.63
N LEU A 168 -13.15 -0.49 0.94
CA LEU A 168 -12.68 -0.55 -0.43
C LEU A 168 -11.24 -1.02 -0.47
N SER A 169 -11.01 -2.10 -1.21
CA SER A 169 -9.71 -2.77 -1.33
C SER A 169 -9.57 -3.38 -2.73
N GLY A 170 -8.62 -4.30 -2.89
CA GLY A 170 -8.25 -4.86 -4.19
C GLY A 170 -6.74 -4.98 -4.29
N GLY A 171 -6.20 -4.59 -5.45
CA GLY A 171 -4.86 -4.05 -5.57
C GLY A 171 -4.82 -2.69 -4.88
N ASP A 172 -5.29 -1.64 -5.56
CA ASP A 172 -5.48 -0.31 -4.98
C ASP A 172 -6.77 0.35 -5.54
N PRO A 173 -7.80 0.62 -4.71
CA PRO A 173 -9.05 1.19 -5.18
C PRO A 173 -8.87 2.57 -5.84
N LEU A 174 -7.86 3.35 -5.44
CA LEU A 174 -7.58 4.65 -6.07
C LEU A 174 -6.89 4.51 -7.43
N SER A 175 -6.58 3.31 -7.90
CA SER A 175 -6.22 3.10 -9.31
C SER A 175 -7.41 3.31 -10.26
N LEU A 176 -8.64 3.33 -9.74
CA LEU A 176 -9.84 3.60 -10.53
C LEU A 176 -9.98 5.10 -10.82
N GLY A 177 -10.46 5.42 -12.03
CA GLY A 177 -10.82 6.78 -12.40
C GLY A 177 -12.05 7.29 -11.63
N ASN A 178 -12.15 8.61 -11.48
CA ASN A 178 -13.17 9.26 -10.64
C ASN A 178 -14.61 8.83 -10.97
N ARG A 179 -14.96 8.66 -12.25
CA ARG A 179 -16.30 8.19 -12.67
C ARG A 179 -16.67 6.83 -12.07
N ARG A 180 -15.72 5.89 -12.02
CA ARG A 180 -15.95 4.55 -11.46
C ARG A 180 -16.05 4.59 -9.94
N LEU A 181 -15.21 5.40 -9.28
CA LEU A 181 -15.31 5.63 -7.84
C LEU A 181 -16.63 6.29 -7.46
N GLU A 182 -17.10 7.26 -8.23
CA GLU A 182 -18.37 7.94 -8.03
C GLU A 182 -19.55 6.97 -8.08
N GLN A 183 -19.55 6.05 -9.06
CA GLN A 183 -20.56 4.98 -9.13
C GLN A 183 -20.57 4.11 -7.87
N VAL A 184 -19.40 3.73 -7.36
CA VAL A 184 -19.28 2.94 -6.12
C VAL A 184 -19.78 3.75 -4.92
N PHE A 185 -19.33 4.99 -4.75
CA PHE A 185 -19.71 5.84 -3.62
C PHE A 185 -21.21 6.11 -3.61
N HIS A 186 -21.80 6.46 -4.75
CA HIS A 186 -23.24 6.66 -4.87
C HIS A 186 -24.02 5.39 -4.50
N ALA A 187 -23.59 4.23 -5.00
CA ALA A 187 -24.28 2.97 -4.74
C ALA A 187 -24.21 2.55 -3.26
N LEU A 188 -23.07 2.79 -2.58
CA LEU A 188 -22.91 2.52 -1.15
C LEU A 188 -23.72 3.48 -0.28
N GLN A 189 -23.71 4.78 -0.61
CA GLN A 189 -24.49 5.79 0.13
C GLN A 189 -26.00 5.56 0.05
N ALA A 190 -26.48 4.91 -1.00
CA ALA A 190 -27.89 4.52 -1.13
C ALA A 190 -28.33 3.40 -0.17
N ILE A 191 -27.42 2.79 0.60
CA ILE A 191 -27.72 1.73 1.57
C ILE A 191 -27.93 2.35 2.97
N PRO A 192 -29.16 2.38 3.52
CA PRO A 192 -29.49 3.20 4.70
C PRO A 192 -28.76 2.84 6.00
N HIS A 193 -28.41 1.57 6.19
CA HIS A 193 -27.75 1.09 7.41
C HIS A 193 -26.23 1.26 7.40
N LEU A 194 -25.62 1.57 6.24
CA LEU A 194 -24.19 1.86 6.18
C LEU A 194 -23.88 3.18 6.90
N ARG A 195 -22.81 3.16 7.69
CA ARG A 195 -22.35 4.30 8.49
C ARG A 195 -20.96 4.76 8.13
N ARG A 196 -20.12 3.82 7.70
CA ARG A 196 -18.69 4.05 7.49
C ARG A 196 -18.24 3.53 6.13
N LEU A 197 -17.39 4.32 5.50
CA LEU A 197 -16.62 3.91 4.35
C LEU A 197 -15.15 3.93 4.74
N ARG A 198 -14.45 2.83 4.51
CA ARG A 198 -13.00 2.78 4.69
C ARG A 198 -12.34 2.56 3.34
N ILE A 199 -11.28 3.30 3.05
CA ILE A 199 -10.54 3.17 1.79
C ILE A 199 -9.12 2.74 2.13
N HIS A 200 -8.70 1.55 1.68
CA HIS A 200 -7.32 1.09 1.81
C HIS A 200 -6.56 1.42 0.53
N SER A 201 -5.56 2.29 0.56
CA SER A 201 -4.84 2.69 -0.64
C SER A 201 -3.38 2.98 -0.37
N ARG A 202 -2.50 2.58 -1.30
CA ARG A 202 -1.09 2.98 -1.29
C ARG A 202 -0.82 4.17 -2.22
N ALA A 203 -1.80 4.55 -3.05
CA ALA A 203 -1.67 5.66 -3.98
C ALA A 203 -1.22 6.98 -3.34
N PRO A 204 -1.69 7.42 -2.15
CA PRO A 204 -1.20 8.66 -1.55
C PRO A 204 0.32 8.69 -1.33
N VAL A 205 0.94 7.52 -1.13
CA VAL A 205 2.38 7.38 -0.87
C VAL A 205 3.16 7.07 -2.16
N ALA A 206 2.59 6.24 -3.04
CA ALA A 206 3.27 5.76 -4.24
C ALA A 206 3.07 6.66 -5.47
N LEU A 207 1.93 7.36 -5.56
CA LEU A 207 1.53 8.23 -6.66
C LEU A 207 0.68 9.40 -6.10
N PRO A 208 1.28 10.31 -5.32
CA PRO A 208 0.57 11.40 -4.64
C PRO A 208 -0.21 12.30 -5.60
N GLU A 209 0.16 12.39 -6.88
CA GLU A 209 -0.57 13.13 -7.91
C GLU A 209 -1.98 12.59 -8.17
N ARG A 210 -2.28 11.36 -7.70
CA ARG A 210 -3.65 10.82 -7.69
C ARG A 210 -4.60 11.65 -6.83
N ILE A 211 -4.07 12.34 -5.83
CA ILE A 211 -4.79 13.22 -4.92
C ILE A 211 -4.92 14.61 -5.59
N ASP A 212 -5.73 14.65 -6.63
CA ASP A 212 -6.06 15.86 -7.39
C ASP A 212 -7.40 16.48 -6.94
N ASP A 213 -7.69 17.70 -7.39
CA ASP A 213 -8.94 18.40 -7.08
C ASP A 213 -10.19 17.58 -7.44
N GLY A 214 -10.11 16.77 -8.49
CA GLY A 214 -11.21 15.91 -8.93
C GLY A 214 -11.51 14.79 -7.93
N LEU A 215 -10.49 14.13 -7.38
CA LEU A 215 -10.66 13.15 -6.32
C LEU A 215 -11.10 13.79 -5.02
N LEU A 216 -10.47 14.91 -4.64
CA LEU A 216 -10.81 15.62 -3.40
C LEU A 216 -12.27 16.08 -3.43
N GLY A 217 -12.76 16.59 -4.57
CA GLY A 217 -14.17 16.93 -4.76
C GLY A 217 -15.10 15.73 -4.58
N LEU A 218 -14.72 14.57 -5.13
CA LEU A 218 -15.49 13.34 -4.99
C LEU A 218 -15.48 12.78 -3.55
N LEU A 219 -14.36 12.87 -2.85
CA LEU A 219 -14.26 12.44 -1.45
C LEU A 219 -15.10 13.34 -0.53
N LYS A 220 -15.14 14.65 -0.80
CA LYS A 220 -15.99 15.62 -0.06
C LYS A 220 -17.49 15.39 -0.27
N SER A 221 -17.90 14.71 -1.33
CA SER A 221 -19.31 14.42 -1.60
C SER A 221 -19.80 13.13 -0.94
N ILE A 222 -19.02 12.53 -0.03
CA ILE A 222 -19.38 11.31 0.68
C ILE A 222 -20.02 11.68 2.02
N ASP A 223 -21.28 11.27 2.21
CA ASP A 223 -22.05 11.48 3.44
C ASP A 223 -21.70 10.46 4.55
N LEU A 224 -21.05 9.36 4.20
CA LEU A 224 -20.57 8.35 5.16
C LEU A 224 -19.34 8.84 5.91
N GLN A 225 -19.22 8.45 7.18
CA GLN A 225 -17.98 8.70 7.93
C GLN A 225 -16.82 7.96 7.24
N THR A 226 -15.91 8.73 6.66
CA THR A 226 -14.87 8.18 5.79
C THR A 226 -13.50 8.16 6.46
N VAL A 227 -12.88 6.98 6.44
CA VAL A 227 -11.53 6.73 6.92
C VAL A 227 -10.66 6.26 5.76
N MET A 228 -9.48 6.84 5.58
CA MET A 228 -8.50 6.30 4.63
C MET A 228 -7.35 5.68 5.40
N VAL A 229 -7.07 4.40 5.11
CA VAL A 229 -5.90 3.69 5.61
C VAL A 229 -4.85 3.68 4.50
N ILE A 230 -3.82 4.49 4.67
CA ILE A 230 -2.66 4.53 3.77
C ILE A 230 -1.67 3.41 4.10
N HIS A 231 -0.76 3.11 3.17
CA HIS A 231 0.28 2.10 3.35
C HIS A 231 1.68 2.70 3.18
N CYS A 232 2.33 3.03 4.29
CA CYS A 232 3.70 3.54 4.36
C CYS A 232 4.54 2.66 5.30
N ASN A 233 5.73 2.20 4.89
CA ASN A 233 6.59 1.35 5.73
C ASN A 233 7.84 2.05 6.26
N HIS A 234 8.31 3.11 5.59
CA HIS A 234 9.58 3.75 5.90
C HIS A 234 9.45 5.28 5.82
N PRO A 235 10.09 6.07 6.71
CA PRO A 235 10.00 7.54 6.68
C PRO A 235 10.49 8.16 5.36
N ALA A 236 11.42 7.50 4.65
CA ALA A 236 11.86 7.96 3.33
C ALA A 236 10.76 7.86 2.23
N GLU A 237 9.64 7.19 2.50
CA GLU A 237 8.46 7.25 1.64
C GLU A 237 7.68 8.57 1.79
N LEU A 238 7.95 9.40 2.80
CA LEU A 238 7.21 10.62 3.10
C LEU A 238 8.00 11.87 2.65
N ASP A 239 8.03 12.12 1.34
CA ASP A 239 8.56 13.38 0.82
C ASP A 239 7.53 14.52 0.91
N GLU A 240 7.92 15.71 0.43
CA GLU A 240 7.05 16.89 0.42
C GLU A 240 5.76 16.69 -0.40
N SER A 241 5.83 15.94 -1.51
CA SER A 241 4.67 15.69 -2.38
C SER A 241 3.66 14.77 -1.72
N VAL A 242 4.14 13.75 -1.01
CA VAL A 242 3.30 12.85 -0.20
C VAL A 242 2.70 13.61 0.96
N SER A 243 3.49 14.43 1.66
CA SER A 243 3.02 15.25 2.78
C SER A 243 1.91 16.23 2.36
N ALA A 244 2.05 16.86 1.18
CA ALA A 244 1.03 17.73 0.62
C ALA A 244 -0.27 16.98 0.25
N ALA A 245 -0.15 15.80 -0.34
CA ALA A 245 -1.30 14.95 -0.66
C ALA A 245 -2.07 14.51 0.60
N LEU A 246 -1.35 14.13 1.67
CA LEU A 246 -1.95 13.76 2.95
C LEU A 246 -2.61 14.95 3.64
N ALA A 247 -1.99 16.13 3.60
CA ALA A 247 -2.59 17.36 4.12
C ALA A 247 -3.91 17.69 3.39
N ALA A 248 -3.95 17.58 2.06
CA ALA A 248 -5.16 17.82 1.26
C ALA A 248 -6.28 16.81 1.59
N LEU A 249 -5.95 15.54 1.81
CA LEU A 249 -6.91 14.53 2.25
C LEU A 249 -7.48 14.85 3.65
N ARG A 250 -6.62 15.27 4.59
CA ARG A 250 -7.05 15.71 5.93
C ARG A 250 -7.99 16.91 5.85
N GLU A 251 -7.68 17.89 5.00
CA GLU A 251 -8.51 19.08 4.78
C GLU A 251 -9.88 18.76 4.16
N CYS A 252 -10.03 17.59 3.52
CA CYS A 252 -11.33 17.07 3.10
C CYS A 252 -12.17 16.50 4.26
N GLY A 253 -11.65 16.47 5.48
CA GLY A 253 -12.34 15.94 6.66
C GLY A 253 -12.20 14.42 6.83
N LEU A 254 -11.31 13.77 6.07
CA LEU A 254 -11.06 12.33 6.22
C LEU A 254 -10.20 12.07 7.47
N SER A 255 -10.54 11.01 8.20
CA SER A 255 -9.61 10.45 9.19
C SER A 255 -8.55 9.62 8.47
N LEU A 256 -7.28 9.93 8.68
CA LEU A 256 -6.17 9.25 8.05
C LEU A 256 -5.45 8.33 9.04
N LEU A 257 -5.32 7.07 8.66
CA LEU A 257 -4.61 6.04 9.39
C LEU A 257 -3.51 5.46 8.51
N ASN A 258 -2.42 4.97 9.10
CA ASN A 258 -1.38 4.23 8.39
C ASN A 258 -1.33 2.78 8.87
N GLN A 259 -1.25 1.85 7.91
CA GLN A 259 -0.82 0.49 8.18
C GLN A 259 0.57 0.27 7.57
N SER A 260 1.48 -0.25 8.37
CA SER A 260 2.81 -0.71 7.94
C SER A 260 2.87 -2.23 8.04
N VAL A 261 3.80 -2.85 7.34
CA VAL A 261 4.24 -4.24 7.59
C VAL A 261 5.64 -4.17 8.16
N LEU A 262 5.92 -4.97 9.18
CA LEU A 262 7.26 -5.18 9.71
C LEU A 262 8.04 -6.04 8.71
N LEU A 263 9.08 -5.45 8.12
CA LEU A 263 9.82 -5.99 7.00
C LEU A 263 11.32 -5.93 7.30
N ARG A 264 11.97 -7.10 7.24
CA ARG A 264 13.41 -7.24 7.43
C ARG A 264 14.20 -6.40 6.42
N GLY A 265 15.16 -5.63 6.92
CA GLY A 265 15.99 -4.73 6.11
C GLY A 265 15.23 -3.52 5.55
N VAL A 266 14.03 -3.22 6.04
CA VAL A 266 13.26 -2.04 5.64
C VAL A 266 12.93 -1.21 6.86
N ASN A 267 12.23 -1.78 7.84
CA ASN A 267 11.77 -1.05 9.03
C ASN A 267 11.83 -1.87 10.32
N ASP A 268 12.65 -2.92 10.33
CA ASP A 268 12.98 -3.75 11.51
C ASP A 268 13.94 -3.06 12.48
N ASP A 269 13.76 -1.75 12.68
CA ASP A 269 14.50 -0.92 13.63
C ASP A 269 13.55 0.03 14.38
N ALA A 270 13.72 0.13 15.70
CA ALA A 270 12.84 0.95 16.53
C ALA A 270 13.02 2.47 16.29
N GLY A 271 14.21 2.92 15.88
CA GLY A 271 14.47 4.30 15.50
C GLY A 271 13.78 4.67 14.18
N ILE A 272 13.83 3.78 13.19
CA ILE A 272 13.12 3.94 11.91
C ILE A 272 11.61 4.02 12.13
N LEU A 273 11.03 3.11 12.91
CA LEU A 273 9.58 3.11 13.20
C LEU A 273 9.14 4.30 14.05
N GLN A 274 10.01 4.79 14.94
CA GLN A 274 9.76 6.03 15.68
C GLN A 274 9.68 7.21 14.70
N GLN A 275 10.68 7.38 13.84
CA GLN A 275 10.69 8.45 12.82
C GLN A 275 9.48 8.38 11.91
N LEU A 276 9.10 7.17 11.46
CA LEU A 276 7.90 6.97 10.66
C LEU A 276 6.64 7.47 11.39
N SER A 277 6.49 7.11 12.66
CA SER A 277 5.29 7.47 13.44
C SER A 277 5.18 8.97 13.66
N GLU A 278 6.30 9.64 13.95
CA GLU A 278 6.35 11.10 14.10
C GLU A 278 6.06 11.81 12.77
N HIS A 279 6.72 11.42 11.67
CA HIS A 279 6.49 12.04 10.35
C HIS A 279 5.05 11.83 9.84
N LEU A 280 4.47 10.65 10.08
CA LEU A 280 3.05 10.41 9.77
C LEU A 280 2.16 11.37 10.54
N PHE A 281 2.43 11.58 11.83
CA PHE A 281 1.62 12.46 12.67
C PHE A 281 1.74 13.93 12.26
N GLU A 282 2.93 14.39 11.89
CA GLU A 282 3.16 15.72 11.30
C GLU A 282 2.32 15.92 10.02
N ALA A 283 2.20 14.86 9.20
CA ALA A 283 1.33 14.84 8.02
C ALA A 283 -0.18 14.63 8.35
N GLY A 284 -0.55 14.52 9.62
CA GLY A 284 -1.93 14.35 10.07
C GLY A 284 -2.47 12.92 9.94
N VAL A 285 -1.60 11.92 9.95
CA VAL A 285 -1.91 10.49 9.85
C VAL A 285 -1.55 9.79 11.16
N LEU A 286 -2.47 8.99 11.71
CA LEU A 286 -2.18 8.17 12.89
C LEU A 286 -1.60 6.82 12.50
N ALA A 287 -0.52 6.39 13.16
CA ALA A 287 0.01 5.05 13.04
C ALA A 287 -0.98 4.05 13.64
N TYR A 288 -1.65 3.26 12.80
CA TYR A 288 -2.74 2.37 13.21
C TYR A 288 -2.24 0.96 13.47
N TYR A 289 -1.72 0.28 12.44
CA TYR A 289 -1.21 -1.08 12.57
C TYR A 289 0.24 -1.18 12.11
N LEU A 290 1.01 -1.95 12.86
CA LEU A 290 2.24 -2.58 12.40
C LEU A 290 1.92 -4.06 12.22
N HIS A 291 1.70 -4.48 10.98
CA HIS A 291 1.42 -5.86 10.66
C HIS A 291 2.70 -6.68 10.74
N GLN A 292 2.62 -7.80 11.43
CA GLN A 292 3.55 -8.88 11.18
C GLN A 292 3.37 -9.38 9.74
N LEU A 293 4.46 -9.83 9.10
CA LEU A 293 4.41 -10.29 7.72
C LEU A 293 3.39 -11.43 7.56
N ASP A 294 2.40 -11.22 6.69
CA ASP A 294 1.54 -12.30 6.22
C ASP A 294 2.39 -13.25 5.36
N ARG A 295 2.39 -14.54 5.70
CA ARG A 295 3.28 -15.54 5.11
C ARG A 295 2.87 -15.92 3.68
N VAL A 296 2.98 -14.97 2.77
CA VAL A 296 2.72 -15.16 1.34
C VAL A 296 3.94 -15.76 0.63
N GLU A 297 3.71 -16.74 -0.22
CA GLU A 297 4.76 -17.30 -1.08
C GLU A 297 5.49 -16.18 -1.85
N GLY A 298 6.82 -16.16 -1.74
CA GLY A 298 7.69 -15.15 -2.33
C GLY A 298 8.03 -13.94 -1.46
N ALA A 299 7.62 -13.90 -0.19
CA ALA A 299 7.95 -12.79 0.73
C ALA A 299 8.77 -13.20 1.96
N ALA A 300 9.15 -14.47 2.10
CA ALA A 300 9.74 -14.99 3.33
C ALA A 300 11.04 -14.31 3.79
N HIS A 301 11.83 -13.78 2.87
CA HIS A 301 13.06 -13.03 3.16
C HIS A 301 12.80 -11.71 3.93
N PHE A 302 11.56 -11.22 3.96
CA PHE A 302 11.14 -10.09 4.80
C PHE A 302 10.75 -10.48 6.24
N GLU A 303 10.67 -11.77 6.58
CA GLU A 303 10.12 -12.17 7.88
C GLU A 303 11.04 -11.75 9.04
N VAL A 304 10.44 -11.11 10.03
CA VAL A 304 11.05 -10.81 11.33
C VAL A 304 10.45 -11.78 12.36
N PRO A 305 11.25 -12.60 13.09
CA PRO A 305 10.76 -13.48 14.12
C PRO A 305 9.92 -12.76 15.17
N ASP A 306 8.87 -13.43 15.68
CA ASP A 306 7.94 -12.83 16.65
C ASP A 306 8.62 -12.30 17.91
N ALA A 307 9.66 -13.00 18.40
CA ALA A 307 10.43 -12.57 19.56
C ALA A 307 11.14 -11.23 19.31
N GLU A 308 11.71 -11.05 18.11
CA GLU A 308 12.37 -9.82 17.68
C GLU A 308 11.34 -8.70 17.49
N ALA A 309 10.21 -8.98 16.82
CA ALA A 309 9.11 -8.04 16.65
C ALA A 309 8.53 -7.55 17.99
N LEU A 310 8.33 -8.44 18.96
CA LEU A 310 7.85 -8.10 20.30
C LEU A 310 8.88 -7.28 21.08
N ALA A 311 10.17 -7.59 20.97
CA ALA A 311 11.23 -6.81 21.60
C ALA A 311 11.28 -5.39 21.03
N LEU A 312 11.23 -5.27 19.70
CA LEU A 312 11.16 -4.00 18.97
C LEU A 312 9.93 -3.18 19.39
N HIS A 313 8.75 -3.78 19.51
CA HIS A 313 7.53 -3.06 19.90
C HIS A 313 7.59 -2.55 21.34
N ARG A 314 8.20 -3.31 22.26
CA ARG A 314 8.43 -2.86 23.65
C ARG A 314 9.39 -1.68 23.69
N GLU A 315 10.39 -1.67 22.83
CA GLU A 315 11.29 -0.53 22.70
C GLU A 315 10.58 0.69 22.14
N LEU A 316 9.80 0.53 21.07
CA LEU A 316 9.02 1.61 20.47
C LEU A 316 8.04 2.22 21.49
N ARG A 317 7.40 1.40 22.33
CA ARG A 317 6.52 1.86 23.42
C ARG A 317 7.23 2.74 24.46
N ARG A 318 8.53 2.55 24.68
CA ARG A 318 9.32 3.41 25.59
C ARG A 318 9.68 4.75 24.94
N ARG A 319 9.66 4.82 23.60
CA ARG A 319 10.12 5.98 22.81
C ARG A 319 8.98 6.89 22.36
N LEU A 320 7.80 6.34 22.09
CA LEU A 320 6.66 7.08 21.53
C LEU A 320 5.55 7.36 22.57
N PRO A 321 4.82 8.48 22.41
CA PRO A 321 3.50 8.65 23.01
C PRO A 321 2.54 7.53 22.59
N GLY A 322 1.62 7.14 23.49
CA GLY A 322 0.73 6.00 23.24
C GLY A 322 -0.14 6.11 21.99
N TYR A 323 -0.54 7.33 21.59
CA TYR A 323 -1.35 7.57 20.38
C TYR A 323 -0.54 7.53 19.08
N LEU A 324 0.79 7.50 19.15
CA LEU A 324 1.70 7.31 18.02
C LEU A 324 2.22 5.88 17.91
N LEU A 325 1.99 5.04 18.93
CA LEU A 325 2.41 3.65 18.93
C LEU A 325 1.40 2.81 18.11
N PRO A 326 1.76 2.30 16.92
CA PRO A 326 0.87 1.39 16.20
C PRO A 326 0.68 0.09 16.97
N GLU A 327 -0.47 -0.54 16.80
CA GLU A 327 -0.71 -1.85 17.35
C GLU A 327 0.01 -2.92 16.50
N LEU A 328 0.87 -3.72 17.14
CA LEU A 328 1.55 -4.84 16.49
C LEU A 328 0.59 -6.03 16.38
N VAL A 329 0.16 -6.33 15.16
CA VAL A 329 -0.91 -7.32 14.89
C VAL A 329 -0.48 -8.39 13.91
N ARG A 330 -1.17 -9.54 13.94
CA ARG A 330 -1.07 -10.58 12.92
C ARG A 330 -2.47 -10.95 12.44
N GLU A 331 -2.60 -11.15 11.14
CA GLU A 331 -3.78 -11.78 10.55
C GLU A 331 -3.68 -13.30 10.71
N ARG A 332 -4.76 -13.94 11.14
CA ARG A 332 -4.88 -15.40 11.19
C ARG A 332 -6.19 -15.79 10.56
N ALA A 333 -6.11 -16.61 9.51
CA ALA A 333 -7.29 -17.09 8.81
C ALA A 333 -8.28 -17.77 9.79
N GLY A 334 -9.55 -17.37 9.72
CA GLY A 334 -10.63 -17.90 10.55
C GLY A 334 -10.85 -17.18 11.89
N GLU A 335 -9.94 -16.30 12.32
CA GLU A 335 -10.15 -15.51 13.54
C GLU A 335 -11.18 -14.39 13.32
N ALA A 336 -11.91 -14.02 14.38
CA ALA A 336 -12.96 -13.01 14.33
C ALA A 336 -12.43 -11.55 14.25
N ALA A 337 -11.12 -11.37 14.43
CA ALA A 337 -10.42 -10.10 14.31
C ALA A 337 -8.93 -10.33 14.04
N LYS A 338 -8.23 -9.26 13.68
CA LYS A 338 -6.77 -9.22 13.74
C LYS A 338 -6.35 -9.36 15.20
N LEU A 339 -5.35 -10.18 15.46
CA LEU A 339 -4.91 -10.46 16.81
C LEU A 339 -3.66 -9.63 17.15
N PRO A 340 -3.61 -8.98 18.32
CA PRO A 340 -2.37 -8.41 18.83
C PRO A 340 -1.32 -9.52 18.96
N LEU A 341 -0.11 -9.31 18.44
CA LEU A 341 0.90 -10.38 18.38
C LEU A 341 1.24 -10.95 19.77
N ARG A 342 1.19 -10.10 20.80
CA ARG A 342 1.42 -10.46 22.21
C ARG A 342 0.43 -11.50 22.75
N GLU A 343 -0.74 -11.66 22.13
CA GLU A 343 -1.81 -12.57 22.59
C GLU A 343 -1.74 -13.94 21.90
N ILE A 344 -1.00 -14.07 20.79
CA ILE A 344 -0.95 -15.29 19.98
C ILE A 344 -0.10 -16.40 20.64
N GLY A 345 0.78 -16.05 21.57
CA GLY A 345 1.59 -17.01 22.34
C GLY A 345 1.14 -17.25 23.79
N ALA A 346 0.20 -16.46 24.31
CA ALA A 346 -0.26 -16.56 25.70
C ALA A 346 -1.29 -17.69 25.93
N THR A 347 -1.73 -18.36 24.86
CA THR A 347 -2.71 -19.47 24.88
C THR A 347 -2.08 -20.85 24.73
N ALA A 348 -0.75 -20.95 24.70
CA ALA A 348 0.00 -22.20 24.76
C ALA A 348 0.81 -22.25 26.07
N GLY A 349 0.12 -22.43 27.19
CA GLY A 349 0.70 -22.56 28.53
C GLY A 349 -0.32 -22.99 29.54
#